data_AF-A0A7T6Z3S3-F1
#
_entry.id   AF-A0A7T6Z3S3-F1
#
_cell.length_a   1.000
_cell.length_b   1.000
_cell.length_c   1.000
_cell.angle_alpha   90.00
_cell.angle_beta   90.00
_cell.angle_gamma   90.00
#
_symmetry.space_group_name_H-M   'P 1'
#
loop_
_entity.id
_entity.type
_entity.pdbx_description
1 polymer ?
#
loop_
_entity_poly.entity_id
_entity_poly.type
_entity_poly.pdbx_seq_one_letter_code
_entity_poly.pdbx_strand_id
1 'polypeptide(L)' 'MNPSIKEVLEGKGIEVPDEHLLILHARWEAIQSLGKESKTASLEDYDIALRNIPGGDHYEL' A
#
# COMPACT_ATOMS: atom_id res chain seq x y z
N MET A 1 0.59 20.33 -3.42
CA MET A 1 -0.47 19.70 -4.23
C MET A 1 0.03 18.33 -4.67
N ASN A 2 -0.73 17.26 -4.45
CA ASN A 2 -0.37 15.95 -5.00
C ASN A 2 -0.77 15.93 -6.48
N PRO A 3 0.10 15.45 -7.39
CA PRO A 3 -0.23 15.38 -8.81
C PRO A 3 -1.41 14.43 -9.03
N SER A 4 -2.27 14.76 -9.99
CA SER A 4 -3.35 13.89 -10.44
C SER A 4 -2.80 12.62 -11.07
N ILE A 5 -3.59 11.55 -11.06
CA ILE A 5 -3.18 10.28 -11.68
C ILE A 5 -2.86 10.44 -13.17
N LYS A 6 -3.54 11.37 -13.86
CA LYS A 6 -3.30 11.69 -15.26
C LYS A 6 -1.90 12.28 -15.45
N GLU A 7 -1.54 13.28 -14.66
CA GLU A 7 -0.21 13.91 -14.72
C GLU A 7 0.92 12.92 -14.41
N VAL A 8 0.71 11.99 -13.47
CA VAL A 8 1.70 10.96 -13.14
C VAL A 8 1.89 9.97 -14.30
N LEU A 9 0.83 9.61 -14.99
CA LEU A 9 0.87 8.67 -16.12
C LEU A 9 1.45 9.35 -17.37
N GLU A 10 1.05 10.59 -17.66
CA GLU A 10 1.61 11.41 -18.75
C GLU A 10 3.11 11.67 -18.55
N GLY A 11 3.54 11.97 -17.32
CA GLY A 11 4.96 12.10 -16.97
C GLY A 11 5.78 10.80 -17.16
N LYS A 12 5.11 9.65 -17.28
CA LYS A 12 5.71 8.34 -17.61
C LYS A 12 5.57 7.98 -19.09
N GLY A 13 5.03 8.87 -19.92
CA GLY A 13 4.77 8.62 -21.34
C GLY A 13 3.60 7.67 -21.58
N ILE A 14 2.71 7.50 -20.60
CA ILE A 14 1.53 6.64 -20.70
C ILE A 14 0.32 7.53 -20.95
N GLU A 15 -0.17 7.53 -22.18
CA GLU A 15 -1.44 8.16 -22.53
C GLU A 15 -2.60 7.25 -22.13
N VAL A 16 -3.56 7.81 -21.39
CA VAL A 16 -4.74 7.08 -20.95
C VAL A 16 -6.00 7.82 -21.38
N PRO A 17 -6.92 7.16 -22.08
CA PRO A 17 -8.25 7.70 -22.38
C PRO A 17 -8.99 8.12 -21.10
N ASP A 18 -9.72 9.24 -21.15
CA ASP A 18 -10.39 9.79 -19.97
C ASP A 18 -11.40 8.80 -19.34
N GLU A 19 -12.01 7.93 -20.16
CA GLU A 19 -12.91 6.84 -19.71
C GLU A 19 -12.23 5.84 -18.76
N HIS A 20 -10.92 5.65 -18.89
CA HIS A 20 -10.14 4.74 -18.03
C HIS A 20 -9.56 5.43 -16.79
N LEU A 21 -9.55 6.77 -16.74
CA LEU A 21 -9.03 7.49 -15.57
C LEU A 21 -9.86 7.22 -14.32
N LEU A 22 -11.19 7.09 -14.47
CA LEU A 22 -12.11 6.77 -13.38
C LEU A 22 -11.78 5.44 -12.70
N ILE A 23 -11.57 4.38 -13.48
CA ILE A 23 -11.24 3.06 -12.93
C ILE A 23 -9.83 3.02 -12.34
N LEU A 24 -8.88 3.74 -12.93
CA LEU A 24 -7.51 3.84 -12.38
C LEU A 24 -7.49 4.59 -11.06
N HIS A 25 -8.28 5.66 -10.92
CA HIS A 25 -8.41 6.39 -9.68
C HIS A 25 -8.99 5.52 -8.56
N ALA A 26 -10.11 4.82 -8.84
CA ALA A 26 -10.73 3.91 -7.86
C ALA A 26 -9.78 2.79 -7.41
N ARG A 27 -9.01 2.20 -8.35
CA ARG A 27 -8.01 1.17 -8.01
C ARG A 27 -6.86 1.73 -7.18
N TRP A 28 -6.42 2.94 -7.47
CA TRP A 28 -5.36 3.59 -6.71
C TRP A 28 -5.79 3.89 -5.28
N GLU A 29 -7.00 4.42 -5.08
CA GLU A 29 -7.56 4.64 -3.75
C GLU A 29 -7.68 3.34 -2.96
N ALA A 30 -8.13 2.25 -3.59
CA ALA A 30 -8.17 0.93 -2.97
C ALA A 30 -6.78 0.44 -2.52
N ILE A 31 -5.76 0.57 -3.38
CA ILE A 31 -4.37 0.23 -3.03
C ILE A 31 -3.85 1.08 -1.87
N GLN A 32 -4.15 2.38 -1.87
CA GLN A 32 -3.77 3.28 -0.78
C GLN A 32 -4.45 2.89 0.55
N SER A 33 -5.71 2.45 0.51
CA SER A 33 -6.41 1.94 1.69
C SER A 33 -5.77 0.65 2.22
N LEU A 34 -5.54 -0.32 1.34
CA LEU A 34 -4.86 -1.58 1.70
C LEU A 34 -3.45 -1.34 2.25
N GLY A 35 -2.72 -0.38 1.68
CA GLY A 35 -1.40 0.02 2.17
C GLY A 35 -1.44 0.67 3.55
N LYS A 36 -2.51 1.40 3.90
CA LYS A 36 -2.70 1.93 5.26
C LYS A 36 -2.95 0.80 6.24
N GLU A 37 -3.83 -0.14 5.92
CA GLU A 37 -4.12 -1.32 6.73
C GLU A 37 -2.84 -2.16 6.96
N SER A 38 -2.03 -2.35 5.91
CA SER A 38 -0.75 -3.08 5.99
C SER A 38 0.30 -2.37 6.83
N LYS A 39 0.33 -1.03 6.87
CA LYS A 39 1.26 -0.27 7.71
C LYS A 39 0.84 -0.22 9.17
N THR A 40 -0.46 -0.40 9.45
CA THR A 40 -0.99 -0.54 10.81
C THR A 40 -1.03 -1.98 11.31
N ALA A 41 -0.85 -2.96 10.42
CA ALA A 41 -0.66 -4.35 10.82
C ALA A 41 0.66 -4.46 11.58
N SER A 42 0.61 -4.91 12.84
CA SER A 42 1.81 -5.23 13.60
C SER A 42 2.54 -6.35 12.87
N LEU A 43 3.72 -6.04 12.31
CA LEU A 43 4.59 -7.02 11.66
C LEU A 43 5.12 -8.07 12.64
N GLU A 44 4.98 -7.85 13.95
CA GLU A 44 5.41 -8.77 15.01
C GLU A 44 4.69 -10.11 14.94
N ASP A 45 3.44 -10.15 14.45
CA ASP A 45 2.68 -11.41 14.31
C ASP A 45 3.26 -12.34 13.23
N TYR A 46 3.99 -11.82 12.25
CA TYR A 46 4.61 -12.64 11.20
C TYR A 46 5.92 -13.31 11.64
N ASP A 47 6.50 -12.89 12.77
CA ASP A 47 7.72 -13.48 13.31
C ASP A 47 7.48 -14.84 13.99
N ILE A 48 6.23 -15.13 14.38
CA ILE A 48 5.82 -16.46 14.88
C ILE A 48 6.13 -17.55 13.84
N ALA A 49 5.80 -17.30 12.57
CA ALA A 49 5.93 -18.33 11.52
C ALA A 49 7.38 -18.54 11.07
N LEU A 50 8.24 -17.52 11.21
CA LEU A 50 9.64 -17.56 10.77
C LEU A 50 10.62 -17.89 11.89
N ARG A 51 10.37 -17.42 13.12
CA ARG A 51 11.29 -17.55 14.26
C ARG A 51 10.75 -18.42 15.39
N ASN A 52 9.49 -18.86 15.34
CA ASN A 52 8.81 -19.56 16.44
C ASN A 52 8.92 -18.80 17.78
N ILE A 53 9.02 -17.47 17.74
CA ILE A 53 8.99 -16.65 18.96
C ILE A 53 7.52 -16.37 19.25
N PRO A 54 6.95 -16.87 20.36
CA PRO A 54 5.57 -16.58 20.73
C PRO A 54 5.38 -15.08 20.88
N GLY A 55 4.35 -14.52 20.23
CA GLY A 55 4.03 -13.10 20.33
C GLY A 55 3.80 -12.72 21.80
N GLY A 56 4.75 -12.00 22.38
CA GLY A 56 4.72 -11.57 23.79
C GLY A 56 5.99 -11.84 24.59
N ASP A 57 6.94 -12.65 24.09
CA ASP A 57 8.22 -12.90 24.79
C ASP A 57 9.27 -11.84 24.40
N HIS A 58 9.05 -10.61 24.88
CA HIS A 58 10.03 -9.53 24.78
C HIS A 58 10.94 -9.55 26.02
N TYR A 59 12.16 -10.09 25.88
CA TYR A 59 13.23 -9.80 26.84
C TYR A 59 13.72 -8.36 26.60
N GLU A 60 13.28 -7.43 27.44
CA GLU A 60 13.92 -6.11 27.51
C GLU A 60 15.33 -6.28 28.12
N LEU A 61 16.35 -5.80 27.40
CA LEU A 61 17.74 -5.66 27.86
C LEU A 61 18.01 -4.23 28.32
#